data_AF-A0A6A8Q9C0-F1
#
_entry.id   AF-A0A6A8Q9C0-F1
#
_cell.length_a   1.000
_cell.length_b   1.000
_cell.length_c   1.000
_cell.angle_alpha   90.00
_cell.angle_beta   90.00
_cell.angle_gamma   90.00
#
_symmetry.space_group_name_H-M   'P 1'
#
loop_
_entity.id
_entity.type
_entity.pdbx_description
1 polymer ?
#
loop_
_entity_poly.entity_id
_entity_poly.type
_entity_poly.pdbx_seq_one_letter_code
_entity_poly.pdbx_strand_id
1 'polypeptide(L)' 'MNEREESVIRRAYAEASLAAREKGLSGITATRAVLAAAAKVSTRILGRTIAPEDVQRAMQ' A
#
# COMPACT_ATOMS: atom_id res chain seq x y z
N MET A 1 6.58 -4.27 -13.39
CA MET A 1 7.02 -3.95 -12.03
C MET A 1 8.25 -4.79 -11.74
N ASN A 2 9.30 -4.20 -11.18
CA ASN A 2 10.51 -4.95 -10.83
C ASN A 2 10.52 -5.34 -9.34
N GLU A 3 11.43 -6.24 -8.95
CA GLU A 3 11.49 -6.82 -7.60
C GLU A 3 11.67 -5.77 -6.49
N ARG A 4 12.44 -4.71 -6.77
CA ARG A 4 12.65 -3.60 -5.82
C ARG A 4 11.36 -2.82 -5.58
N GLU A 5 10.63 -2.49 -6.64
CA GLU A 5 9.36 -1.77 -6.53
C GLU A 5 8.32 -2.59 -5.75
N GLU A 6 8.23 -3.87 -6.07
CA GLU A 6 7.31 -4.79 -5.42
C GLU A 6 7.62 -4.94 -3.92
N SER A 7 8.90 -5.03 -3.56
CA SER A 7 9.35 -5.04 -2.16
C SER A 7 8.95 -3.77 -1.40
N VAL A 8 9.15 -2.59 -2.01
CA VAL A 8 8.73 -1.30 -1.41
C VAL A 8 7.21 -1.26 -1.21
N ILE A 9 6.45 -1.69 -2.22
CA ILE A 9 4.99 -1.69 -2.17
C ILE A 9 4.48 -2.65 -1.09
N ARG A 10 5.02 -3.87 -1.01
CA ARG A 10 4.68 -4.87 0.02
C ARG A 10 4.95 -4.36 1.43
N ARG A 11 6.09 -3.72 1.64
CA ARG A 11 6.42 -3.12 2.94
C ARG A 11 5.47 -1.98 3.31
N ALA A 12 5.23 -1.06 2.38
CA ALA A 12 4.30 0.06 2.60
C ALA A 12 2.87 -0.43 2.88
N TYR A 13 2.43 -1.50 2.21
CA TYR A 13 1.13 -2.13 2.45
C TYR A 13 1.04 -2.76 3.84
N ALA A 14 2.09 -3.49 4.28
CA ALA A 14 2.13 -4.10 5.59
C ALA A 14 2.07 -3.05 6.71
N GLU A 15 2.86 -1.97 6.59
CA GLU A 15 2.86 -0.86 7.55
C GLU A 15 1.50 -0.13 7.58
N ALA A 16 0.90 0.12 6.42
CA ALA A 16 -0.43 0.74 6.34
C ALA A 16 -1.52 -0.17 6.92
N SER A 17 -1.44 -1.49 6.70
CA SER A 17 -2.37 -2.47 7.25
C SER A 17 -2.30 -2.52 8.77
N LEU A 18 -1.10 -2.49 9.33
CA LEU A 18 -0.90 -2.45 10.78
C LEU A 18 -1.52 -1.17 11.36
N ALA A 19 -1.21 -0.01 10.79
CA ALA A 19 -1.78 1.26 11.23
C ALA A 19 -3.30 1.32 11.12
N ALA A 20 -3.90 0.69 10.10
CA ALA A 20 -5.35 0.60 9.97
C ALA A 20 -5.96 -0.26 11.09
N ARG A 21 -5.33 -1.38 11.44
CA ARG A 21 -5.77 -2.26 12.53
C ARG A 21 -5.65 -1.59 13.89
N GLU A 22 -4.56 -0.87 14.16
CA GLU A 22 -4.37 -0.11 15.40
C GLU A 22 -5.44 0.97 15.59
N LYS A 23 -5.96 1.52 14.49
CA LYS A 23 -7.08 2.48 14.48
C LYS A 23 -8.46 1.84 14.52
N GLY A 24 -8.54 0.50 14.60
CA GLY A 24 -9.80 -0.24 14.59
C GLY A 24 -10.54 -0.21 13.24
N LEU A 25 -9.87 0.16 12.14
CA LEU A 25 -10.49 0.16 10.81
C LEU A 25 -10.60 -1.28 10.31
N SER A 26 -11.78 -1.63 9.78
CA SER A 26 -12.05 -2.94 9.20
C SER A 26 -12.88 -2.87 7.92
N GLY A 27 -13.00 -4.01 7.22
CA GLY A 27 -13.81 -4.14 6.01
C GLY A 27 -13.31 -3.33 4.81
N ILE A 28 -14.23 -3.01 3.90
CA ILE A 28 -13.92 -2.37 2.61
C ILE A 28 -13.24 -1.00 2.80
N THR A 29 -13.68 -0.22 3.79
CA THR A 29 -13.10 1.10 4.08
C THR A 29 -11.65 0.98 4.51
N ALA A 30 -11.31 0.00 5.33
CA ALA A 30 -9.93 -0.27 5.72
C ALA A 30 -9.08 -0.66 4.51
N THR A 31 -9.56 -1.57 3.67
CA THR A 31 -8.84 -1.99 2.46
C THR A 31 -8.54 -0.80 1.55
N ARG A 32 -9.52 0.05 1.28
CA ARG A 32 -9.32 1.25 0.44
C ARG A 32 -8.31 2.22 1.06
N ALA A 33 -8.39 2.44 2.38
CA ALA A 33 -7.48 3.32 3.10
C ALA A 33 -6.03 2.78 3.09
N VAL A 34 -5.86 1.47 3.27
CA VAL A 34 -4.56 0.80 3.23
C VAL A 34 -3.93 0.92 1.85
N LEU A 35 -4.69 0.60 0.78
CA LEU A 35 -4.20 0.70 -0.60
C LEU A 35 -3.78 2.13 -0.95
N ALA A 36 -4.60 3.12 -0.58
CA ALA A 36 -4.29 4.53 -0.81
C ALA A 36 -3.04 5.00 -0.03
N ALA A 37 -2.90 4.59 1.23
CA ALA A 37 -1.75 4.92 2.07
C ALA A 37 -0.46 4.29 1.51
N ALA A 38 -0.51 3.01 1.16
CA ALA A 38 0.60 2.28 0.57
C ALA A 38 1.03 2.88 -0.78
N ALA A 39 0.08 3.27 -1.63
CA ALA A 39 0.34 3.94 -2.90
C ALA A 39 1.04 5.30 -2.70
N LYS A 40 0.58 6.10 -1.73
CA LYS A 40 1.19 7.39 -1.39
C LYS A 40 2.63 7.23 -0.89
N VAL A 41 2.88 6.28 0.01
CA VAL A 41 4.23 6.02 0.54
C VAL A 41 5.15 5.50 -0.55
N SER A 42 4.69 4.53 -1.35
CA SER A 42 5.45 3.95 -2.45
C SER A 42 5.79 5.01 -3.50
N THR A 43 4.85 5.90 -3.83
CA THR A 43 5.07 7.02 -4.75
C THR A 43 6.22 7.92 -4.28
N ARG A 44 6.23 8.24 -2.97
CA ARG A 44 7.29 9.06 -2.37
C ARG A 44 8.65 8.37 -2.40
N ILE A 45 8.71 7.06 -2.12
CA ILE A 45 9.98 6.31 -2.05
C ILE A 45 10.55 6.06 -3.45
N LEU A 46 9.69 5.69 -4.41
CA LEU A 46 10.10 5.31 -5.76
C LEU A 46 10.25 6.51 -6.70
N GLY A 47 9.78 7.69 -6.31
CA GLY A 47 9.88 8.91 -7.12
C GLY A 47 9.00 8.90 -8.37
N ARG A 48 8.01 8.02 -8.44
CA ARG A 48 7.03 7.93 -9.53
C ARG A 48 5.64 7.66 -9.01
N THR A 49 4.61 8.06 -9.74
CA THR A 49 3.21 7.79 -9.35
C THR A 49 2.94 6.29 -9.31
N ILE A 50 2.47 5.82 -8.16
CA ILE A 50 1.94 4.47 -7.92
C ILE A 50 0.46 4.61 -7.61
N ALA A 51 -0.39 3.92 -8.36
CA ALA A 51 -1.83 3.93 -8.13
C ALA A 51 -2.22 2.85 -7.08
N PRO A 52 -3.35 3.01 -6.35
CA PRO A 52 -3.85 1.97 -5.45
C PRO A 52 -4.04 0.60 -6.11
N GLU A 53 -4.38 0.58 -7.40
CA GLU A 53 -4.55 -0.63 -8.20
C GLU A 53 -3.21 -1.36 -8.43
N ASP A 54 -2.10 -0.62 -8.55
CA ASP A 54 -0.77 -1.21 -8.66
C ASP A 54 -0.37 -1.89 -7.34
N VAL A 55 -0.72 -1.28 -6.21
CA VAL A 55 -0.55 -1.88 -4.89
C VAL A 55 -1.35 -3.17 -4.79
N GLN A 56 -2.61 -3.15 -5.22
CA GLN A 56 -3.47 -4.32 -5.19
C GLN A 56 -2.90 -5.47 -6.03
N ARG A 57 -2.38 -5.19 -7.23
CA ARG A 57 -1.74 -6.21 -8.09
C ARG A 57 -0.48 -6.80 -7.46
N ALA A 58 0.30 -6.00 -6.73
CA ALA A 58 1.51 -6.47 -6.05
C ALA A 58 1.23 -7.40 -4.86
N MET A 59 -0.02 -7.42 -4.35
CA MET A 59 -0.45 -8.30 -3.26
C MET A 59 -1.15 -9.58 -3.75
N GLN A 60 -1.40 -9.72 -5.06
CA GLN A 60 -1.98 -10.92 -5.69
C GLN A 60 -0.87 -11.86 -6.14
#